data_AF-A0A1G4TZJ4-F1
#
_entry.id   AF-A0A1G4TZJ4-F1
#
_cell.length_a   1.000
_cell.length_b   1.000
_cell.length_c   1.000
_cell.angle_alpha   90.00
_cell.angle_beta   90.00
_cell.angle_gamma   90.00
#
_symmetry.space_group_name_H-M   'P 1'
#
loop_
_entity.id
_entity.type
_entity.pdbx_description
1 polymer ?
#
loop_
_entity_poly.entity_id
_entity_poly.type
_entity_poly.pdbx_seq_one_letter_code
_entity_poly.pdbx_strand_id
1 'polypeptide(L)'
;MVQKNKILTIAIQAGLLKSIYSGSKVVTSHEHALSWYFQVTPSPLSATYDVRLDYIVGKRPQVYVMTPLRLAKGKTKLPHVYDTEKQRLCLYYPDGHEWNSSMPLAKTIVPWIYEWLYYYEFWLSSGDWLGGGIHPPASKLKN
;
A
#
# COMPACT_ATOMS: atom_id res chain seq x y z
N MET A 1 -32.35 -4.28 -9.26
CA MET A 1 -31.15 -4.85 -9.92
C MET A 1 -29.92 -4.21 -9.31
N VAL A 2 -29.09 -4.96 -8.58
CA VAL A 2 -27.84 -4.43 -8.03
C VAL A 2 -26.90 -4.17 -9.21
N GLN A 3 -26.49 -2.92 -9.44
CA GLN A 3 -25.43 -2.63 -10.41
C GLN A 3 -24.18 -3.41 -10.00
N LYS A 4 -23.77 -4.39 -10.81
CA LYS A 4 -22.45 -5.01 -10.66
C LYS A 4 -21.43 -3.92 -10.98
N ASN A 5 -20.73 -3.42 -9.96
CA ASN A 5 -19.63 -2.48 -10.18
C ASN A 5 -18.60 -3.11 -11.13
N LYS A 6 -18.39 -2.47 -12.28
CA LYS A 6 -17.50 -2.97 -13.32
C LYS A 6 -16.06 -2.94 -12.81
N ILE A 7 -15.39 -4.10 -12.83
CA ILE A 7 -13.97 -4.22 -12.49
C ILE A 7 -13.17 -3.29 -13.41
N LEU A 8 -12.24 -2.52 -12.83
CA LEU A 8 -11.36 -1.66 -13.59
C LEU A 8 -10.23 -2.50 -14.20
N THR A 9 -10.01 -2.32 -15.50
CA THR A 9 -8.92 -3.01 -16.20
C THR A 9 -7.57 -2.44 -15.79
N ILE A 10 -6.48 -3.18 -16.01
CA ILE A 10 -5.12 -2.68 -15.80
C ILE A 10 -4.84 -1.42 -16.60
N ALA A 11 -5.34 -1.34 -17.84
CA ALA A 11 -5.18 -0.14 -18.65
C ALA A 11 -5.82 1.10 -17.99
N ILE A 12 -7.02 0.96 -17.42
CA ILE A 12 -7.69 2.04 -16.69
C ILE A 12 -6.93 2.38 -15.41
N GLN A 13 -6.54 1.38 -14.61
CA GLN A 13 -5.78 1.59 -13.38
C GLN A 13 -4.45 2.31 -13.67
N ALA A 14 -3.70 1.86 -14.67
CA ALA A 14 -2.44 2.47 -15.10
C ALA A 14 -2.64 3.90 -15.63
N GLY A 15 -3.71 4.13 -16.40
CA GLY A 15 -4.07 5.48 -16.89
C GLY A 15 -4.36 6.45 -15.74
N LEU A 16 -5.10 6.00 -14.73
CA LEU A 16 -5.42 6.82 -13.54
C LEU A 16 -4.19 7.10 -12.68
N LEU A 17 -3.29 6.12 -12.50
CA LEU A 17 -2.03 6.33 -11.79
C LEU A 17 -1.17 7.38 -12.50
N LYS A 18 -1.02 7.28 -13.82
CA LYS A 18 -0.24 8.23 -14.62
C LYS A 18 -0.85 9.64 -14.65
N SER A 19 -2.18 9.75 -14.66
CA SER A 19 -2.86 11.05 -14.75
C SER A 19 -2.83 11.82 -13.43
N ILE A 20 -2.93 11.12 -12.29
CA ILE A 20 -2.93 11.73 -10.96
C ILE A 20 -1.50 11.96 -10.45
N TYR A 21 -0.59 11.02 -10.71
CA TYR A 21 0.78 11.05 -10.22
C TYR A 21 1.78 11.12 -11.40
N SER A 22 1.99 12.34 -11.88
CA SER A 22 2.92 12.65 -12.99
C SER A 22 4.36 12.23 -12.64
N GLY A 23 5.07 11.63 -13.60
CA GLY A 23 6.47 11.20 -13.42
C GLY A 23 6.64 9.78 -12.86
N SER A 24 5.55 9.04 -12.68
CA SER A 24 5.58 7.71 -12.08
C SER A 24 5.78 6.58 -13.11
N LYS A 25 6.53 5.53 -12.73
CA LYS A 25 6.87 4.42 -13.63
C LYS A 25 5.92 3.24 -13.43
N VAL A 26 4.98 3.07 -14.35
CA VAL A 26 4.09 1.89 -14.39
C VAL A 26 4.65 0.87 -15.38
N VAL A 27 4.88 -0.36 -14.92
CA VAL A 27 5.18 -1.52 -15.75
C VAL A 27 3.93 -2.40 -15.77
N THR A 28 3.44 -2.75 -16.95
CA THR A 28 2.30 -3.66 -17.13
C THR A 28 2.77 -4.95 -17.77
N SER A 29 2.21 -6.09 -17.35
CA SER A 29 2.47 -7.39 -17.97
C SER A 29 1.23 -7.92 -18.72
N HIS A 30 1.43 -8.96 -19.54
CA HIS A 30 0.36 -9.65 -20.25
C HIS A 30 -0.65 -10.36 -19.33
N GLU A 31 -0.30 -10.62 -18.07
CA GLU A 31 -1.12 -11.37 -17.11
C GLU A 31 -2.18 -10.51 -16.37
N HIS A 32 -2.60 -9.39 -16.97
CA HIS A 32 -3.44 -8.41 -16.29
C HIS A 32 -2.84 -7.99 -14.93
N ALA A 33 -1.53 -7.76 -14.91
CA ALA A 33 -0.80 -7.25 -13.77
C ALA A 33 -0.15 -5.90 -14.07
N LEU A 34 0.02 -5.10 -13.02
CA LEU A 34 0.86 -3.92 -13.03
C LEU A 34 1.76 -3.90 -11.80
N SER A 35 2.98 -3.41 -11.99
CA SER A 35 3.90 -2.99 -10.93
C SER A 35 4.17 -1.51 -11.11
N TRP A 36 3.95 -0.74 -10.06
CA TRP A 36 4.09 0.70 -10.06
C TRP A 36 5.16 1.12 -9.06
N TYR A 37 6.16 1.85 -9.56
CA TYR A 37 7.27 2.37 -8.76
C TYR A 37 7.15 3.88 -8.70
N PHE A 38 7.12 4.42 -7.48
CA PHE A 38 6.87 5.83 -7.24
C PHE A 38 7.45 6.26 -5.89
N GLN A 39 7.58 7.57 -5.73
CA GLN A 39 8.01 8.18 -4.49
C GLN A 39 6.82 8.74 -3.73
N VAL A 40 6.87 8.61 -2.40
CA VAL A 40 5.86 9.15 -1.49
C VAL A 40 6.54 10.05 -0.49
N THR A 41 6.05 11.29 -0.38
CA THR A 41 6.39 12.24 0.66
C THR A 41 5.09 12.56 1.40
N PRO A 42 4.78 11.87 2.52
CA PRO A 42 3.46 11.90 3.16
C PRO A 42 2.94 13.29 3.54
N SER A 43 3.84 14.18 3.95
CA SER A 43 3.59 15.59 4.23
C SER A 43 4.77 16.46 3.76
N PRO A 44 4.63 17.79 3.63
CA PRO A 44 5.74 18.65 3.22
C PRO A 44 7.00 18.58 4.10
N LEU A 45 6.88 18.07 5.34
CA LEU A 45 7.99 17.91 6.29
C LEU A 45 8.49 16.46 6.40
N SER A 46 7.84 15.54 5.70
CA SER A 46 8.14 14.11 5.76
C SER A 46 9.36 13.74 4.93
N ALA A 47 9.94 12.58 5.23
CA ALA A 47 10.91 11.97 4.35
C ALA A 47 10.26 11.47 3.05
N THR A 48 11.09 11.27 2.02
CA THR A 48 10.66 10.63 0.78
C THR A 48 10.97 9.14 0.81
N TYR A 49 9.99 8.32 0.46
CA TYR A 49 10.09 6.86 0.44
C TYR A 49 9.90 6.33 -0.97
N ASP A 50 10.78 5.41 -1.39
CA ASP A 50 10.58 4.64 -2.63
C ASP A 50 9.61 3.49 -2.36
N VAL A 51 8.52 3.43 -3.12
CA VAL A 51 7.43 2.46 -2.93
C VAL A 51 7.20 1.66 -4.21
N ARG A 52 6.95 0.35 -4.05
CA ARG A 52 6.44 -0.53 -5.10
C ARG A 52 5.02 -0.98 -4.76
N LEU A 53 4.09 -0.77 -5.70
CA LEU A 53 2.73 -1.29 -5.68
C LEU A 53 2.56 -2.34 -6.78
N ASP A 54 2.30 -3.58 -6.38
CA ASP A 54 2.01 -4.68 -7.29
C ASP A 54 0.51 -5.01 -7.25
N TYR A 55 -0.12 -5.15 -8.42
CA TYR A 55 -1.54 -5.45 -8.53
C TYR A 55 -1.83 -6.39 -9.69
N ILE A 56 -2.62 -7.43 -9.41
CA ILE A 56 -3.21 -8.34 -10.39
C ILE A 56 -4.73 -8.21 -10.28
N VAL A 57 -5.43 -8.12 -11.41
CA VAL A 57 -6.90 -7.99 -11.41
C VAL A 57 -7.54 -9.11 -10.59
N GLY A 58 -8.46 -8.76 -9.69
CA GLY A 58 -9.15 -9.72 -8.82
C GLY A 58 -8.35 -10.17 -7.59
N LYS A 59 -7.09 -9.75 -7.44
CA LYS A 59 -6.27 -9.99 -6.24
C LYS A 59 -6.17 -8.76 -5.36
N ARG A 60 -5.67 -8.94 -4.14
CA ARG A 60 -5.37 -7.83 -3.22
C ARG A 60 -4.07 -7.14 -3.68
N PRO A 61 -4.05 -5.80 -3.78
CA PRO A 61 -2.85 -5.02 -4.01
C PRO A 61 -1.79 -5.32 -2.94
N GLN A 62 -0.53 -5.42 -3.36
CA GLN A 62 0.61 -5.63 -2.48
C GLN A 62 1.51 -4.41 -2.54
N VAL A 63 1.88 -3.88 -1.37
CA VAL A 63 2.68 -2.66 -1.28
C VAL A 63 3.92 -2.90 -0.45
N TYR A 64 5.04 -2.42 -0.96
CA TYR A 64 6.36 -2.57 -0.37
C TYR A 64 7.05 -1.22 -0.30
N VAL A 65 7.64 -0.90 0.85
CA VAL A 65 8.60 0.19 0.95
C VAL A 65 9.97 -0.37 0.60
N MET A 66 10.60 0.19 -0.43
CA MET A 66 11.88 -0.29 -0.97
C MET A 66 13.07 0.30 -0.19
N THR A 67 12.90 1.49 0.38
CA THR A 67 13.86 2.09 1.30
C THR A 67 13.79 1.39 2.67
N PRO A 68 14.90 0.94 3.27
CA PRO A 68 14.88 0.31 4.58
C PRO A 68 14.27 1.23 5.66
N LEU A 69 13.20 0.76 6.29
CA LEU A 69 12.50 1.46 7.36
C LEU A 69 13.18 1.19 8.70
N ARG A 70 13.33 2.25 9.47
CA ARG A 70 13.86 2.18 10.83
C ARG A 70 12.80 1.68 11.81
N LEU A 71 13.25 0.99 12.85
CA LEU A 71 12.43 0.63 13.99
C LEU A 71 12.46 1.73 15.05
N ALA A 72 11.30 2.01 15.67
CA ALA A 72 11.24 2.87 16.84
C ALA A 72 12.02 2.28 18.01
N LYS A 73 12.45 3.14 18.95
CA LYS A 73 13.25 2.72 20.11
C LYS A 73 12.55 1.61 20.90
N GLY A 74 13.25 0.50 21.13
CA GLY A 74 12.73 -0.64 21.88
C GLY A 74 11.74 -1.53 21.11
N LYS A 75 11.53 -1.29 19.81
CA LYS A 75 10.69 -2.14 18.95
C LYS A 75 11.54 -3.09 18.12
N THR A 76 11.03 -4.29 17.89
CA THR A 76 11.71 -5.36 17.14
C THR A 76 11.06 -5.65 15.78
N LYS A 77 9.92 -5.02 15.48
CA LYS A 77 9.16 -5.20 14.24
C LYS A 77 8.46 -3.91 13.84
N LEU A 78 8.20 -3.77 12.54
CA LEU A 78 7.37 -2.68 12.03
C LEU A 78 5.90 -2.89 12.45
N PRO A 79 5.15 -1.81 12.73
CA PRO A 79 3.72 -1.90 12.96
C PRO A 79 3.01 -2.19 11.62
N HIS A 80 1.85 -2.83 11.65
CA HIS A 80 0.98 -2.98 10.46
C HIS A 80 1.70 -3.34 9.16
N VAL A 81 2.57 -4.34 9.23
CA VAL A 81 3.14 -5.02 8.06
C VAL A 81 2.73 -6.48 8.09
N TYR A 82 2.59 -7.06 6.92
CA TYR A 82 2.45 -8.52 6.79
C TYR A 82 3.81 -9.23 6.89
N ASP A 83 4.89 -8.53 6.57
CA ASP A 83 6.26 -9.06 6.55
C ASP A 83 7.20 -7.88 6.83
N THR A 84 7.96 -7.97 7.93
CA THR A 84 8.88 -6.91 8.34
C THR A 84 10.12 -6.87 7.46
N GLU A 85 10.65 -8.03 7.05
CA GLU A 85 11.87 -8.11 6.24
C GLU A 85 11.62 -7.58 4.82
N LYS A 86 10.49 -7.96 4.23
CA LYS A 86 10.06 -7.43 2.92
C LYS A 86 9.43 -6.04 3.01
N GLN A 87 9.15 -5.55 4.21
CA GLN A 87 8.45 -4.29 4.46
C GLN A 87 7.11 -4.21 3.70
N ARG A 88 6.34 -5.31 3.73
CA ARG A 88 5.05 -5.43 3.04
C ARG A 88 3.94 -4.81 3.88
N LEU A 89 3.43 -3.66 3.47
CA LEU A 89 2.47 -2.87 4.25
C LEU A 89 1.11 -3.57 4.38
N CYS A 90 0.48 -3.44 5.55
CA CYS A 90 -0.91 -3.76 5.81
C CYS A 90 -1.72 -2.45 5.85
N LEU A 91 -2.41 -2.15 4.76
CA LEU A 91 -3.08 -0.86 4.55
C LEU A 91 -4.57 -0.84 4.92
N TYR A 92 -5.23 -2.00 4.95
CA TYR A 92 -6.65 -2.15 5.23
C TYR A 92 -6.91 -3.56 5.76
N TYR A 93 -8.07 -3.77 6.41
CA TYR A 93 -8.45 -5.08 6.90
C TYR A 93 -8.84 -5.98 5.73
N PRO A 94 -8.11 -7.09 5.47
CA PRO A 94 -8.31 -7.89 4.27
C PRO A 94 -9.75 -8.39 4.10
N ASP A 95 -10.40 -8.69 5.22
CA ASP A 95 -11.73 -9.31 5.28
C ASP A 95 -12.84 -8.26 5.50
N GLY A 96 -12.49 -6.98 5.57
CA GLY A 96 -13.40 -5.87 5.88
C GLY A 96 -14.19 -5.30 4.69
N HIS A 97 -14.13 -5.92 3.51
CA HIS A 97 -14.73 -5.40 2.26
C HIS A 97 -14.30 -3.97 1.87
N GLU A 98 -13.24 -3.42 2.49
CA GLU A 98 -12.77 -2.03 2.29
C GLU A 98 -12.19 -1.79 0.90
N TRP A 99 -11.71 -2.85 0.24
CA TRP A 99 -11.18 -2.81 -1.11
C TRP A 99 -11.84 -3.84 -2.01
N ASN A 100 -12.13 -3.44 -3.25
CA ASN A 100 -12.48 -4.35 -4.33
C ASN A 100 -11.96 -3.83 -5.68
N SER A 101 -11.89 -4.71 -6.69
CA SER A 101 -11.28 -4.41 -7.99
C SER A 101 -12.03 -3.39 -8.86
N SER A 102 -13.20 -2.89 -8.45
CA SER A 102 -13.87 -1.77 -9.13
C SER A 102 -13.39 -0.41 -8.64
N MET A 103 -12.63 -0.37 -7.55
CA MET A 103 -12.13 0.88 -6.97
C MET A 103 -10.80 1.29 -7.67
N PRO A 104 -10.52 2.58 -7.87
CA PRO A 104 -9.25 3.01 -8.44
C PRO A 104 -8.09 2.92 -7.44
N LEU A 105 -7.00 2.22 -7.78
CA LEU A 105 -5.78 2.16 -6.96
C LEU A 105 -5.30 3.56 -6.56
N ALA A 106 -5.26 4.46 -7.55
CA ALA A 106 -4.81 5.84 -7.41
C ALA A 106 -5.63 6.67 -6.41
N LYS A 107 -6.89 6.29 -6.15
CA LYS A 107 -7.80 7.04 -5.25
C LYS A 107 -8.10 6.31 -3.95
N THR A 108 -7.50 5.14 -3.72
CA THR A 108 -7.75 4.34 -2.51
C THR A 108 -6.46 3.82 -1.91
N ILE A 109 -5.78 2.90 -2.60
CA ILE A 109 -4.55 2.28 -2.14
C ILE A 109 -3.46 3.33 -1.98
N VAL A 110 -3.32 4.24 -2.96
CA VAL A 110 -2.28 5.28 -2.87
C VAL A 110 -2.51 6.21 -1.68
N PRO A 111 -3.70 6.80 -1.46
CA PRO A 111 -3.99 7.52 -0.22
C PRO A 111 -3.69 6.74 1.08
N TRP A 112 -4.03 5.45 1.14
CA TRP A 112 -3.70 4.64 2.33
C TRP A 112 -2.19 4.42 2.52
N ILE A 113 -1.40 4.40 1.44
CA ILE A 113 0.07 4.37 1.54
C ILE A 113 0.58 5.65 2.19
N TYR A 114 0.06 6.82 1.76
CA TYR A 114 0.43 8.11 2.35
C TYR A 114 0.06 8.15 3.83
N GLU A 115 -1.14 7.71 4.18
CA GLU A 115 -1.61 7.66 5.56
C GLU A 115 -0.75 6.73 6.44
N TRP A 116 -0.46 5.51 5.96
CA TRP A 116 0.39 4.57 6.68
C TRP A 116 1.79 5.14 6.94
N LEU A 117 2.41 5.75 5.92
CA LEU A 117 3.74 6.35 6.04
C LEU A 117 3.74 7.58 6.95
N TYR A 118 2.67 8.39 6.91
CA TYR A 118 2.48 9.49 7.85
C TYR A 118 2.48 8.99 9.30
N TYR A 119 1.67 7.99 9.63
CA TYR A 119 1.63 7.42 10.98
C TYR A 119 2.91 6.66 11.36
N TYR A 120 3.61 6.08 10.39
CA TYR A 120 4.94 5.50 10.61
C TYR A 120 5.93 6.53 11.13
N GLU A 121 5.93 7.77 10.63
CA GLU A 121 6.84 8.82 11.10
C GLU A 121 6.57 9.21 12.56
N PHE A 122 5.29 9.27 12.96
CA PHE A 122 4.93 9.45 14.38
C PHE A 122 5.36 8.25 15.21
N TRP A 123 5.06 7.03 14.75
CA TRP A 123 5.43 5.79 15.43
C TRP A 123 6.94 5.67 15.63
N LEU A 124 7.75 6.11 14.66
CA LEU A 124 9.20 6.10 14.76
C LEU A 124 9.70 6.93 15.97
N SER A 125 8.96 8.01 16.29
CA SER A 125 9.29 8.94 17.36
C SER A 125 8.70 8.51 18.71
N SER A 126 7.43 8.13 18.74
CA SER A 126 6.69 7.80 19.98
C SER A 126 6.78 6.32 20.38
N GLY A 127 6.93 5.42 19.41
CA GLY A 127 6.76 3.98 19.58
C GLY A 127 5.29 3.52 19.60
N ASP A 128 4.33 4.44 19.50
CA ASP A 128 2.89 4.17 19.58
C ASP A 128 2.26 4.31 18.20
N TRP A 129 1.53 3.28 17.77
CA TRP A 129 0.89 3.27 16.46
C TRP A 129 -0.45 3.98 16.53
N LEU A 130 -0.59 5.07 15.77
CA LEU A 130 -1.80 5.90 15.75
C LEU A 130 -2.63 5.73 14.46
N GLY A 131 -2.18 4.91 13.52
CA GLY A 131 -2.85 4.70 12.24
C GLY A 131 -4.07 3.78 12.28
N GLY A 132 -4.54 3.41 13.47
CA GLY A 132 -5.68 2.50 13.66
C GLY A 132 -5.47 1.13 13.00
N GLY A 133 -6.59 0.50 12.62
CA GLY A 133 -6.63 -0.80 11.94
C GLY A 133 -6.48 -2.00 12.88
N ILE A 134 -6.85 -3.18 12.37
CA ILE A 134 -6.64 -4.45 13.08
C ILE A 134 -5.25 -4.96 12.71
N HIS A 135 -4.39 -5.14 13.72
CA HIS A 135 -3.07 -5.72 13.50
C HIS A 135 -3.20 -7.10 12.86
N PRO A 136 -2.49 -7.37 11.75
CA PRO A 136 -2.47 -8.72 11.21
C PRO A 136 -1.91 -9.66 12.30
N PRO A 137 -2.51 -10.85 12.48
CA PRO A 137 -1.97 -11.83 13.41
C PRO A 137 -0.52 -12.13 13.02
N ALA A 138 0.36 -12.30 14.01
CA ALA A 138 1.73 -12.75 13.74
C ALA A 138 1.65 -14.04 12.90
N SER A 139 2.25 -14.02 11.71
CA SER A 139 2.00 -15.02 10.68
C SER A 139 2.19 -16.45 11.19
N LYS A 140 1.12 -17.24 11.17
CA LYS A 140 1.21 -18.66 10.80
C LYS A 140 0.94 -18.77 9.30
N LEU A 141 1.85 -18.24 8.48
CA LEU A 141 1.83 -18.56 7.05
C LEU A 141 2.37 -19.99 6.93
N LYS A 142 1.48 -20.97 6.77
CA LYS A 142 1.85 -22.30 6.29
C LYS A 142 2.16 -22.18 4.80
N ASN A 143 3.29 -22.80 4.44
CA ASN A 143 3.90 -22.95 3.11
C ASN A 143 2.92 -23.03 1.95
#